data_AF-G0NFM9-F1
#
_entry.id   AF-G0NFM9-F1
#
_cell.length_a   1.000
_cell.length_b   1.000
_cell.length_c   1.000
_cell.angle_alpha   90.00
_cell.angle_beta   90.00
_cell.angle_gamma   90.00
#
_symmetry.space_group_name_H-M   'P 1'
#
loop_
_entity.id
_entity.type
_entity.pdbx_description
1 polymer ?
#
loop_
_entity_poly.entity_id
_entity_poly.type
_entity_poly.pdbx_seq_one_letter_code
_entity_poly.pdbx_strand_id
1 'polypeptide(L)'
;MKLLSIIVSAITEYIETGAKKFEMDTTTHPFTKLPDFPKIVKNSQGFQILESPKGGKKIGLTLAADSFDGVHPKSLIFIQDMLLAFFETHIGIREVLDFPLPKHTVAVGFAMQGFEVGDATGKFYPSDGNQGFTTYQKISANLQAVYFTSHRNQDISFLSGILYFPALKGRAKCFLNDRAAVHHTIGSREPYPLQDREKSHQKVNHKSYGRFCSIARKRVLVDCSGKYVRHLEYDHFWNTWKRTVCEECLVDSVLYKWEEPLTSQIASRIQQADETIAVFNRDTGCILEESPKVKDLKEFLEVNPDVNVAPEAALLAKILLGDGYEGRIGGKISEHPLEINEHPLEEMSSHGDSPTSSSSPSCSTSDKNWSHPLEEASTSDDDDYLKCSMDTEEDDEFEDATEDFEPSSSEDSDIVIVN
;
A
#
# COMPACT_ATOMS: atom_id res chain seq x y z
N MET A 1 0.84 22.11 54.24
CA MET A 1 0.27 20.86 53.68
C MET A 1 -0.95 21.09 52.79
N LYS A 2 -1.97 21.88 53.18
CA LYS A 2 -3.17 22.12 52.34
C LYS A 2 -2.88 22.74 50.96
N LEU A 3 -1.97 23.71 50.88
CA LEU A 3 -1.62 24.37 49.61
C LEU A 3 -1.00 23.39 48.59
N LEU A 4 -0.10 22.51 49.05
CA LEU A 4 0.53 21.47 48.23
C LEU A 4 -0.49 20.46 47.70
N SER A 5 -1.46 20.05 48.54
CA SER A 5 -2.55 19.18 48.11
C SER A 5 -3.44 19.82 47.05
N ILE A 6 -3.75 21.11 47.16
CA ILE A 6 -4.57 21.83 46.16
C ILE A 6 -3.82 21.94 44.82
N ILE A 7 -2.53 22.26 44.86
CA ILE A 7 -1.70 22.36 43.64
C ILE A 7 -1.59 20.99 42.97
N VAL A 8 -1.32 19.92 43.73
CA VAL A 8 -1.24 18.56 43.18
C VAL A 8 -2.58 18.14 42.58
N SER A 9 -3.71 18.36 43.27
CA SER A 9 -5.03 18.03 42.73
C SER A 9 -5.37 18.82 41.48
N ALA A 10 -5.06 20.11 41.41
CA ALA A 10 -5.30 20.92 40.22
C ALA A 10 -4.42 20.50 39.04
N ILE A 11 -3.15 20.14 39.29
CA ILE A 11 -2.27 19.58 38.26
C ILE A 11 -2.78 18.22 37.79
N THR A 12 -3.18 17.33 38.69
CA THR A 12 -3.75 16.03 38.34
C THR A 12 -5.04 16.19 37.54
N GLU A 13 -5.95 17.07 37.98
CA GLU A 13 -7.19 17.36 37.25
C GLU A 13 -6.91 17.97 35.88
N TYR A 14 -5.95 18.89 35.77
CA TYR A 14 -5.52 19.47 34.48
C TYR A 14 -4.87 18.43 33.56
N ILE A 15 -4.07 17.51 34.11
CA ILE A 15 -3.49 16.39 33.35
C ILE A 15 -4.60 15.43 32.91
N GLU A 16 -5.54 15.08 33.78
CA GLU A 16 -6.62 14.14 33.47
C GLU A 16 -7.65 14.72 32.47
N THR A 17 -7.99 16.00 32.61
CA THR A 17 -8.92 16.69 31.69
C THR A 17 -8.23 17.14 30.40
N GLY A 18 -6.99 17.59 30.48
CA GLY A 18 -6.14 17.90 29.33
C GLY A 18 -5.85 16.66 28.49
N ALA A 19 -5.45 15.55 29.12
CA ALA A 19 -5.20 14.28 28.43
C ALA A 19 -6.44 13.79 27.67
N LYS A 20 -7.63 13.88 28.25
CA LYS A 20 -8.89 13.52 27.55
C LYS A 20 -9.20 14.40 26.34
N LYS A 21 -8.69 15.64 26.29
CA LYS A 21 -8.91 16.58 25.17
C LYS A 21 -7.93 16.34 24.00
N PHE A 22 -6.78 15.74 24.29
CA PHE A 22 -5.73 15.39 23.32
C PHE A 22 -5.66 13.88 23.01
N GLU A 23 -6.46 13.08 23.71
CA GLU A 23 -6.66 11.68 23.36
C GLU A 23 -7.27 11.65 21.97
N MET A 24 -6.43 11.40 20.96
CA MET A 24 -6.93 10.92 19.68
C MET A 24 -7.84 9.76 20.00
N ASP A 25 -9.10 9.82 19.56
CA ASP A 25 -10.12 8.81 19.84
C ASP A 25 -9.50 7.42 19.63
N THR A 26 -9.10 6.80 20.73
CA THR A 26 -8.33 5.54 20.71
C THR A 26 -9.25 4.39 20.35
N THR A 27 -10.57 4.65 20.26
CA THR A 27 -11.50 3.79 19.55
C THR A 27 -11.14 3.84 18.07
N THR A 28 -10.56 2.75 17.59
CA THR A 28 -10.31 2.58 16.16
C THR A 28 -11.57 2.90 15.40
N HIS A 29 -11.55 3.97 14.61
CA HIS A 29 -12.67 4.31 13.75
C HIS A 29 -13.02 3.07 12.90
N PRO A 30 -14.31 2.76 12.73
CA PRO A 30 -14.72 1.57 12.03
C PRO A 30 -14.33 1.65 10.55
N PHE A 31 -14.18 0.47 9.92
CA PHE A 31 -14.02 0.40 8.48
C PHE A 31 -15.30 0.86 7.78
N THR A 32 -15.14 1.66 6.73
CA THR A 32 -16.24 2.17 5.91
C THR A 32 -16.04 1.76 4.45
N LYS A 33 -17.16 1.65 3.71
CA LYS A 33 -17.13 1.43 2.24
C LYS A 33 -16.89 2.72 1.46
N LEU A 34 -17.13 3.87 2.10
CA LEU A 34 -16.95 5.19 1.51
C LEU A 34 -15.84 5.93 2.27
N PRO A 35 -14.99 6.68 1.56
CA PRO A 35 -13.94 7.47 2.21
C PRO A 35 -14.56 8.61 3.05
N ASP A 36 -13.94 8.93 4.18
CA ASP A 36 -14.27 10.09 5.02
C ASP A 36 -13.40 11.29 4.64
N PHE A 37 -13.76 11.95 3.53
CA PHE A 37 -13.01 13.10 3.06
C PHE A 37 -13.30 14.36 3.88
N PRO A 38 -12.27 15.03 4.44
CA PRO A 38 -12.46 16.28 5.14
C PRO A 38 -12.94 17.38 4.18
N LYS A 39 -13.56 18.43 4.75
CA LYS A 39 -14.17 19.53 3.99
C LYS A 39 -13.20 20.20 2.99
N ILE A 40 -11.90 20.19 3.26
CA ILE A 40 -10.87 20.76 2.37
C ILE A 40 -10.89 20.12 0.98
N VAL A 41 -11.17 18.82 0.89
CA VAL A 41 -11.19 18.07 -0.37
C VAL A 41 -12.31 18.54 -1.29
N LYS A 42 -13.36 19.18 -0.77
CA LYS A 42 -14.43 19.76 -1.60
C LYS A 42 -13.95 20.88 -2.53
N ASN A 43 -12.76 21.43 -2.27
CA ASN A 43 -12.14 22.44 -3.14
C ASN A 43 -11.34 21.81 -4.29
N SER A 44 -11.31 20.47 -4.43
CA SER A 44 -10.57 19.78 -5.48
C SER A 44 -11.09 20.17 -6.87
N GLN A 45 -10.17 20.52 -7.77
CA GLN A 45 -10.43 20.78 -9.18
C GLN A 45 -9.63 19.87 -10.11
N GLY A 46 -8.59 19.21 -9.59
CA GLY A 46 -7.76 18.31 -10.38
C GLY A 46 -7.14 17.20 -9.54
N PHE A 47 -6.67 16.17 -10.24
CA PHE A 47 -5.90 15.08 -9.68
C PHE A 47 -4.67 14.84 -10.56
N GLN A 48 -3.50 14.79 -9.94
CA GLN A 48 -2.23 14.60 -10.61
C GLN A 48 -1.56 13.34 -10.05
N ILE A 49 -1.06 12.48 -10.92
CA ILE A 49 -0.22 11.35 -10.52
C ILE A 49 1.24 11.77 -10.73
N LEU A 50 2.06 11.59 -9.70
CA LEU A 50 3.50 11.73 -9.81
C LEU A 50 4.04 10.40 -10.34
N GLU A 51 4.17 10.32 -11.66
CA GLU A 51 4.69 9.15 -12.34
C GLU A 51 6.23 9.19 -12.32
N SER A 52 6.82 8.06 -11.98
CA SER A 52 8.25 7.84 -12.19
C SER A 52 8.46 6.87 -13.34
N PRO A 53 9.39 7.13 -14.27
CA PRO A 53 9.72 6.22 -15.37
C PRO A 53 10.08 4.79 -14.93
N LYS A 54 10.54 4.63 -13.69
CA LYS A 54 10.92 3.34 -13.10
C LYS A 54 10.16 2.99 -11.81
N GLY A 55 9.35 3.91 -11.28
CA GLY A 55 8.70 3.78 -9.98
C GLY A 55 7.22 3.42 -10.03
N GLY A 56 6.59 3.47 -11.20
CA GLY A 56 5.14 3.30 -11.33
C GLY A 56 4.35 4.46 -10.73
N LYS A 57 3.04 4.29 -10.61
CA LYS A 57 2.12 5.31 -10.08
C LYS A 57 2.08 5.24 -8.55
N LYS A 58 3.02 5.86 -7.85
CA LYS A 58 3.14 5.70 -6.37
C LYS A 58 2.54 6.82 -5.56
N ILE A 59 2.45 8.03 -6.11
CA ILE A 59 1.96 9.21 -5.39
C ILE A 59 0.91 9.93 -6.25
N GLY A 60 -0.21 10.27 -5.63
CA GLY A 60 -1.28 11.06 -6.22
C GLY A 60 -1.53 12.33 -5.42
N LEU A 61 -1.67 13.45 -6.11
CA LEU A 61 -1.96 14.75 -5.53
C LEU A 61 -3.37 15.16 -5.93
N THR A 62 -4.16 15.56 -4.94
CA THR A 62 -5.45 16.21 -5.17
C THR A 62 -5.26 17.71 -5.05
N LEU A 63 -5.56 18.42 -6.12
CA LEU A 63 -5.25 19.83 -6.30
C LEU A 63 -6.54 20.66 -6.26
N ALA A 64 -6.54 21.74 -5.48
CA ALA A 64 -7.53 22.80 -5.59
C ALA A 64 -7.19 23.77 -6.73
N ALA A 65 -7.98 24.85 -6.88
CA ALA A 65 -7.62 25.94 -7.79
C ALA A 65 -6.23 26.52 -7.45
N ASP A 66 -5.49 27.01 -8.44
CA ASP A 66 -4.17 27.64 -8.21
C ASP A 66 -4.24 28.85 -7.26
N SER A 67 -5.39 29.52 -7.21
CA SER A 67 -5.66 30.63 -6.28
C SER A 67 -5.99 30.20 -4.85
N PHE A 68 -6.12 28.89 -4.59
CA PHE A 68 -6.42 28.38 -3.26
C PHE A 68 -5.18 28.41 -2.36
N ASP A 69 -5.22 29.27 -1.34
CA ASP A 69 -4.12 29.48 -0.38
C ASP A 69 -4.51 29.03 1.05
N GLY A 70 -5.44 28.08 1.16
CA GLY A 70 -5.95 27.61 2.46
C GLY A 70 -5.02 26.61 3.16
N VAL A 71 -4.09 25.98 2.46
CA VAL A 71 -3.19 24.94 3.00
C VAL A 71 -2.04 25.57 3.76
N HIS A 72 -1.66 24.98 4.90
CA HIS A 72 -0.49 25.41 5.64
C HIS A 72 0.82 24.87 5.00
N PRO A 73 1.79 25.71 4.61
CA PRO A 73 3.01 25.27 3.93
C PRO A 73 3.84 24.22 4.70
N LYS A 74 4.04 24.39 6.02
CA LYS A 74 4.72 23.39 6.86
C LYS A 74 4.07 22.00 6.79
N SER A 75 2.77 21.89 6.50
CA SER A 75 2.11 20.59 6.35
C SER A 75 2.47 19.89 5.03
N LEU A 76 2.78 20.64 3.97
CA LEU A 76 3.22 20.08 2.69
C LEU A 76 4.68 19.65 2.77
N ILE A 77 5.52 20.46 3.43
CA ILE A 77 6.92 20.11 3.72
C ILE A 77 6.97 18.81 4.54
N PHE A 78 6.20 18.74 5.63
CA PHE A 78 6.12 17.55 6.47
C PHE A 78 5.81 16.25 5.70
N ILE A 79 4.77 16.26 4.85
CA ILE A 79 4.41 15.05 4.10
C ILE A 79 5.41 14.75 3.00
N GLN A 80 6.02 15.77 2.39
CA GLN A 80 7.08 15.61 1.41
C GLN A 80 8.31 14.93 2.02
N ASP A 81 8.78 15.38 3.19
CA ASP A 81 9.90 14.77 3.91
C ASP A 81 9.61 13.31 4.28
N MET A 82 8.37 13.04 4.71
CA MET A 82 7.94 11.68 5.03
C MET A 82 7.95 10.78 3.79
N LEU A 83 7.51 11.29 2.64
CA LEU A 83 7.52 10.54 1.39
C LEU A 83 8.95 10.30 0.88
N LEU A 84 9.86 11.27 1.03
CA LEU A 84 11.27 11.11 0.69
C LEU A 84 11.92 9.99 1.53
N ALA A 85 11.63 9.93 2.83
CA ALA A 85 12.08 8.84 3.70
C ALA A 85 11.44 7.50 3.32
N PHE A 86 10.12 7.49 3.04
CA PHE A 86 9.42 6.26 2.70
C PHE A 86 9.85 5.66 1.35
N PHE A 87 10.18 6.50 0.38
CA PHE A 87 10.62 6.11 -0.96
C PHE A 87 12.13 6.25 -1.15
N GLU A 88 12.92 6.11 -0.09
CA GLU A 88 14.38 6.30 -0.10
C GLU A 88 15.08 5.49 -1.22
N THR A 89 14.61 4.27 -1.45
CA THR A 89 15.14 3.32 -2.45
C THR A 89 14.53 3.48 -3.86
N HIS A 90 13.53 4.34 -4.04
CA HIS A 90 12.84 4.56 -5.30
C HIS A 90 13.33 5.86 -5.96
N ILE A 91 14.51 5.80 -6.58
CA ILE A 91 15.23 6.96 -7.15
C ILE A 91 14.30 7.85 -7.99
N GLY A 92 13.56 7.28 -8.94
CA GLY A 92 12.74 8.09 -9.82
C GLY A 92 11.49 8.70 -9.16
N ILE A 93 11.07 8.24 -7.97
CA ILE A 93 10.05 8.94 -7.16
C ILE A 93 10.69 10.08 -6.38
N ARG A 94 11.92 9.88 -5.87
CA ARG A 94 12.68 10.93 -5.18
C ARG A 94 12.96 12.11 -6.08
N GLU A 95 13.38 11.89 -7.33
CA GLU A 95 13.61 12.95 -8.32
C GLU A 95 12.38 13.86 -8.50
N VAL A 96 11.17 13.29 -8.42
CA VAL A 96 9.92 14.07 -8.51
C VAL A 96 9.65 14.82 -7.20
N LEU A 97 9.98 14.21 -6.06
CA LEU A 97 9.84 14.80 -4.73
C LEU A 97 10.95 15.79 -4.37
N ASP A 98 11.99 15.96 -5.19
CA ASP A 98 12.97 17.05 -5.01
C ASP A 98 12.34 18.43 -5.29
N PHE A 99 11.21 18.46 -6.01
CA PHE A 99 10.43 19.67 -6.24
C PHE A 99 9.35 19.83 -5.16
N PRO A 100 9.16 21.04 -4.59
CA PRO A 100 8.10 21.29 -3.62
C PRO A 100 6.72 20.90 -4.15
N LEU A 101 5.91 20.27 -3.29
CA LEU A 101 4.51 20.00 -3.62
C LEU A 101 3.74 21.30 -3.92
N PRO A 102 2.81 21.32 -4.90
CA PRO A 102 2.01 22.50 -5.20
C PRO A 102 1.29 23.04 -3.96
N LYS A 103 1.33 24.35 -3.75
CA LYS A 103 0.77 25.00 -2.53
C LYS A 103 -0.73 24.77 -2.35
N HIS A 104 -1.46 24.53 -3.44
CA HIS A 104 -2.89 24.25 -3.46
C HIS A 104 -3.22 22.75 -3.34
N THR A 105 -2.26 21.90 -2.92
CA THR A 105 -2.48 20.46 -2.69
C THR A 105 -3.33 20.22 -1.45
N VAL A 106 -4.53 19.69 -1.64
CA VAL A 106 -5.52 19.46 -0.56
C VAL A 106 -5.58 18.02 -0.06
N ALA A 107 -4.97 17.07 -0.78
CA ALA A 107 -4.72 15.72 -0.31
C ALA A 107 -3.53 15.09 -1.04
N VAL A 108 -2.80 14.23 -0.32
CA VAL A 108 -1.67 13.46 -0.85
C VAL A 108 -1.94 11.98 -0.58
N GLY A 109 -2.05 11.19 -1.64
CA GLY A 109 -2.20 9.74 -1.56
C GLY A 109 -0.92 9.03 -1.96
N PHE A 110 -0.52 8.00 -1.23
CA PHE A 110 0.64 7.18 -1.61
C PHE A 110 0.37 5.69 -1.43
N ALA A 111 0.76 4.92 -2.45
CA ALA A 111 0.50 3.50 -2.56
C ALA A 111 1.53 2.67 -1.78
N MET A 112 1.08 1.56 -1.22
CA MET A 112 1.96 0.58 -0.58
C MET A 112 2.63 -0.34 -1.62
N GLN A 113 3.55 -1.19 -1.16
CA GLN A 113 4.17 -2.19 -2.02
C GLN A 113 3.11 -3.13 -2.62
N GLY A 114 3.24 -3.43 -3.92
CA GLY A 114 2.26 -4.23 -4.66
C GLY A 114 0.99 -3.47 -5.10
N PHE A 115 0.91 -2.17 -4.82
CA PHE A 115 -0.19 -1.30 -5.24
C PHE A 115 0.28 -0.08 -6.03
N GLU A 116 -0.65 0.50 -6.77
CA GLU A 116 -0.53 1.74 -7.51
C GLU A 116 -1.66 2.69 -7.18
N VAL A 117 -1.38 3.98 -7.30
CA VAL A 117 -2.37 5.06 -7.24
C VAL A 117 -3.23 4.99 -8.50
N GLY A 118 -4.54 5.05 -8.29
CA GLY A 118 -5.53 5.08 -9.35
C GLY A 118 -5.68 6.43 -10.02
N ASP A 119 -6.82 6.63 -10.66
CA ASP A 119 -7.22 7.79 -11.44
C ASP A 119 -7.91 8.90 -10.62
N ALA A 120 -8.11 8.67 -9.32
CA ALA A 120 -8.77 9.60 -8.43
C ALA A 120 -8.26 9.52 -6.99
N THR A 121 -8.58 10.55 -6.21
CA THR A 121 -8.26 10.63 -4.78
C THR A 121 -8.73 9.40 -4.03
N GLY A 122 -7.82 8.71 -3.34
CA GLY A 122 -8.17 7.55 -2.52
C GLY A 122 -8.46 6.27 -3.29
N LYS A 123 -8.15 6.23 -4.59
CA LYS A 123 -8.16 5.00 -5.38
C LYS A 123 -6.76 4.41 -5.40
N PHE A 124 -6.67 3.14 -5.02
CA PHE A 124 -5.45 2.35 -5.08
C PHE A 124 -5.80 0.99 -5.67
N TYR A 125 -5.01 0.54 -6.63
CA TYR A 125 -5.22 -0.71 -7.35
C TYR A 125 -4.03 -1.64 -7.15
N PRO A 126 -4.24 -2.95 -7.01
CA PRO A 126 -3.14 -3.88 -6.93
C PRO A 126 -2.43 -3.99 -8.28
N SER A 127 -1.10 -3.96 -8.27
CA SER A 127 -0.27 -3.93 -9.49
C SER A 127 -0.35 -5.24 -10.30
N ASP A 128 -0.77 -6.33 -9.66
CA ASP A 128 -0.97 -7.65 -10.28
C ASP A 128 -2.35 -7.81 -10.94
N GLY A 129 -3.21 -6.78 -10.88
CA GLY A 129 -4.54 -6.79 -11.47
C GLY A 129 -5.57 -7.64 -10.71
N ASN A 130 -5.26 -8.09 -9.48
CA ASN A 130 -6.21 -8.85 -8.67
C ASN A 130 -7.49 -8.04 -8.41
N GLN A 131 -8.63 -8.72 -8.50
CA GLN A 131 -9.92 -8.11 -8.23
C GLN A 131 -10.28 -8.21 -6.74
N GLY A 132 -11.03 -7.23 -6.27
CA GLY A 132 -11.42 -7.13 -4.88
C GLY A 132 -12.23 -5.87 -4.61
N PHE A 133 -12.40 -5.56 -3.33
CA PHE A 133 -13.10 -4.35 -2.90
C PHE A 133 -12.22 -3.53 -1.96
N THR A 134 -12.49 -2.23 -1.96
CA THR A 134 -11.78 -1.26 -1.13
C THR A 134 -12.61 -0.89 0.09
N THR A 135 -11.94 -0.78 1.23
CA THR A 135 -12.50 -0.21 2.46
C THR A 135 -11.57 0.89 2.97
N TYR A 136 -12.11 1.75 3.82
CA TYR A 136 -11.43 2.93 4.32
C TYR A 136 -11.47 2.93 5.84
N GLN A 137 -10.41 3.43 6.46
CA GLN A 137 -10.37 3.62 7.90
C GLN A 137 -9.78 5.01 8.19
N LYS A 138 -10.54 5.84 8.88
CA LYS A 138 -10.00 7.09 9.42
C LYS A 138 -9.00 6.75 10.53
N ILE A 139 -7.84 7.38 10.50
CA ILE A 139 -6.81 7.18 11.54
C ILE A 139 -6.68 8.45 12.39
N SER A 140 -6.71 9.63 11.75
CA SER A 140 -6.71 10.93 12.41
C SER A 140 -7.60 11.92 11.65
N ALA A 141 -7.64 13.18 12.09
CA ALA A 141 -8.28 14.26 11.33
C ALA A 141 -7.59 14.52 9.98
N ASN A 142 -6.31 14.16 9.86
CA ASN A 142 -5.45 14.41 8.72
C ASN A 142 -5.03 13.13 8.00
N LEU A 143 -5.43 11.95 8.49
CA LEU A 143 -4.96 10.67 7.98
C LEU A 143 -6.09 9.65 7.79
N GLN A 144 -6.11 9.02 6.61
CA GLN A 144 -7.00 7.91 6.31
C GLN A 144 -6.21 6.78 5.65
N ALA A 145 -6.38 5.56 6.17
CA ALA A 145 -5.86 4.35 5.57
C ALA A 145 -6.86 3.78 4.56
N VAL A 146 -6.35 3.20 3.48
CA VAL A 146 -7.14 2.53 2.45
C VAL A 146 -6.70 1.09 2.36
N TYR A 147 -7.68 0.18 2.40
CA TYR A 147 -7.44 -1.25 2.43
C TYR A 147 -8.11 -1.94 1.26
N PHE A 148 -7.39 -2.88 0.65
CA PHE A 148 -7.87 -3.76 -0.40
C PHE A 148 -8.11 -5.16 0.16
N THR A 149 -9.28 -5.73 -0.13
CA THR A 149 -9.58 -7.13 0.18
C THR A 149 -9.80 -7.87 -1.12
N SER A 150 -8.92 -8.84 -1.40
CA SER A 150 -8.99 -9.65 -2.63
C SER A 150 -10.17 -10.60 -2.56
N HIS A 151 -10.82 -10.87 -3.71
CA HIS A 151 -11.82 -11.93 -3.80
C HIS A 151 -11.27 -13.33 -3.47
N ARG A 152 -9.95 -13.53 -3.59
CA ARG A 152 -9.26 -14.79 -3.25
C ARG A 152 -9.03 -14.96 -1.76
N ASN A 153 -8.84 -13.85 -1.04
CA ASN A 153 -8.52 -13.82 0.39
C ASN A 153 -9.51 -12.90 1.11
N GLN A 154 -10.78 -13.32 1.17
CA GLN A 154 -11.89 -12.46 1.63
C GLN A 154 -11.77 -12.05 3.10
N ASP A 155 -10.99 -12.79 3.89
CA ASP A 155 -10.80 -12.53 5.32
C ASP A 155 -9.60 -11.60 5.61
N ILE A 156 -8.83 -11.22 4.59
CA ILE A 156 -7.61 -10.44 4.76
C ILE A 156 -7.70 -9.12 3.99
N SER A 157 -7.69 -8.03 4.74
CA SER A 157 -7.58 -6.68 4.19
C SER A 157 -6.11 -6.23 4.21
N PHE A 158 -5.57 -5.92 3.04
CA PHE A 158 -4.21 -5.43 2.84
C PHE A 158 -4.20 -3.90 2.79
N LEU A 159 -3.23 -3.25 3.43
CA LEU A 159 -3.08 -1.80 3.30
C LEU A 159 -2.65 -1.46 1.87
N SER A 160 -3.53 -0.88 1.07
CA SER A 160 -3.25 -0.53 -0.33
C SER A 160 -2.62 0.85 -0.47
N GLY A 161 -2.97 1.76 0.44
CA GLY A 161 -2.43 3.12 0.44
C GLY A 161 -2.87 3.95 1.63
N ILE A 162 -2.29 5.13 1.73
CA ILE A 162 -2.58 6.11 2.77
C ILE A 162 -2.93 7.44 2.10
N LEU A 163 -3.92 8.15 2.67
CA LEU A 163 -4.28 9.50 2.31
C LEU A 163 -3.94 10.44 3.46
N TYR A 164 -3.12 11.43 3.18
CA TYR A 164 -2.82 12.54 4.07
C TYR A 164 -3.55 13.80 3.59
N PHE A 165 -4.23 14.49 4.51
CA PHE A 165 -4.94 15.74 4.27
C PHE A 165 -4.17 16.87 4.97
N PRO A 166 -3.48 17.74 4.23
CA PRO A 166 -2.72 18.82 4.82
C PRO A 166 -3.54 19.72 5.74
N ALA A 167 -2.95 20.16 6.84
CA ALA A 167 -3.60 21.09 7.76
C ALA A 167 -3.89 22.43 7.08
N LEU A 168 -5.06 23.01 7.38
CA LEU A 168 -5.43 24.35 6.91
C LEU A 168 -4.71 25.43 7.73
N LYS A 169 -4.52 26.62 7.14
CA LYS A 169 -4.05 27.80 7.88
C LYS A 169 -4.97 28.09 9.07
N GLY A 170 -4.38 28.44 10.22
CA GLY A 170 -5.11 28.69 11.47
C GLY A 170 -5.65 27.44 12.17
N ARG A 171 -5.37 26.22 11.68
CA ARG A 171 -5.68 24.96 12.38
C ARG A 171 -4.45 24.42 13.10
N ALA A 172 -4.70 23.66 14.17
CA ALA A 172 -3.65 22.96 14.91
C ALA A 172 -2.88 22.01 14.00
N LYS A 173 -1.56 21.94 14.22
CA LYS A 173 -0.62 21.09 13.50
C LYS A 173 -0.20 19.97 14.44
N CYS A 174 -0.49 18.72 14.10
CA CYS A 174 -0.21 17.56 14.94
C CYS A 174 0.85 16.65 14.28
N PHE A 175 1.91 17.23 13.69
CA PHE A 175 2.85 16.50 12.83
C PHE A 175 3.51 15.28 13.50
N LEU A 176 3.83 15.34 14.79
CA LEU A 176 4.37 14.19 15.53
C LEU A 176 3.35 13.05 15.62
N ASN A 177 2.10 13.39 15.95
CA ASN A 177 0.99 12.44 16.00
C ASN A 177 0.70 11.85 14.61
N ASP A 178 0.69 12.68 13.56
CA ASP A 178 0.46 12.20 12.19
C ASP A 178 1.60 11.31 11.72
N ARG A 179 2.86 11.62 12.06
CA ARG A 179 4.02 10.77 11.76
C ARG A 179 3.90 9.42 12.46
N ALA A 180 3.57 9.42 13.74
CA ALA A 180 3.37 8.19 14.51
C ALA A 180 2.19 7.36 13.96
N ALA A 181 1.10 8.02 13.58
CA ALA A 181 -0.06 7.38 12.98
C ALA A 181 0.28 6.72 11.62
N VAL A 182 1.04 7.39 10.75
CA VAL A 182 1.53 6.80 9.50
C VAL A 182 2.42 5.60 9.79
N HIS A 183 3.41 5.76 10.67
CA HIS A 183 4.33 4.67 11.04
C HIS A 183 3.58 3.45 11.59
N HIS A 184 2.65 3.66 12.51
CA HIS A 184 1.84 2.58 13.08
C HIS A 184 0.96 1.92 12.00
N THR A 185 0.32 2.71 11.13
CA THR A 185 -0.54 2.19 10.06
C THR A 185 0.25 1.30 9.10
N ILE A 186 1.45 1.73 8.69
CA ILE A 186 2.32 0.96 7.81
C ILE A 186 2.86 -0.28 8.53
N GLY A 187 3.35 -0.14 9.76
CA GLY A 187 3.93 -1.25 10.51
C GLY A 187 2.91 -2.33 10.88
N SER A 188 1.65 -1.96 11.10
CA SER A 188 0.57 -2.89 11.48
C SER A 188 -0.13 -3.58 10.31
N ARG A 189 0.34 -3.40 9.07
CA ARG A 189 -0.26 -4.00 7.87
C ARG A 189 0.11 -5.48 7.71
N GLU A 190 -0.77 -6.21 7.05
CA GLU A 190 -0.41 -7.50 6.43
C GLU A 190 0.40 -7.26 5.16
N PRO A 191 1.42 -8.07 4.85
CA PRO A 191 2.14 -7.99 3.59
C PRO A 191 1.24 -8.36 2.41
N TYR A 192 1.43 -7.69 1.28
CA TYR A 192 0.77 -8.01 0.01
C TYR A 192 1.81 -8.27 -1.09
N PRO A 193 1.74 -9.39 -1.82
CA PRO A 193 0.89 -10.55 -1.56
C PRO A 193 1.12 -11.17 -0.17
N LEU A 194 0.18 -11.98 0.30
CA LEU A 194 0.31 -12.65 1.59
C LEU A 194 1.54 -13.57 1.58
N GLN A 195 2.37 -13.47 2.62
CA GLN A 195 3.59 -14.25 2.77
C GLN A 195 3.80 -14.64 4.23
N ASP A 196 4.67 -15.63 4.44
CA ASP A 196 5.15 -16.00 5.76
C ASP A 196 5.71 -14.78 6.49
N ARG A 197 5.10 -14.44 7.63
CA ARG A 197 5.49 -13.24 8.37
C ARG A 197 6.90 -13.36 8.91
N GLU A 198 7.38 -14.57 9.20
CA GLU A 198 8.75 -14.81 9.69
C GLU A 198 9.80 -14.51 8.61
N LYS A 199 9.41 -14.51 7.34
CA LYS A 199 10.24 -14.14 6.20
C LYS A 199 9.99 -12.72 5.69
N SER A 200 9.00 -12.03 6.24
CA SER A 200 8.65 -10.69 5.80
C SER A 200 9.78 -9.69 6.10
N HIS A 201 9.99 -8.73 5.20
CA HIS A 201 10.97 -7.66 5.38
C HIS A 201 10.80 -6.96 6.76
N GLN A 202 9.56 -6.70 7.17
CA GLN A 202 9.25 -6.06 8.44
C GLN A 202 9.79 -6.87 9.64
N LYS A 203 9.57 -8.19 9.64
CA LYS A 203 10.01 -9.06 10.72
C LYS A 203 11.51 -9.24 10.74
N VAL A 204 12.11 -9.47 9.58
CA VAL A 204 13.55 -9.76 9.46
C VAL A 204 14.37 -8.52 9.81
N ASN A 205 14.03 -7.36 9.23
CA ASN A 205 14.85 -6.15 9.32
C ASN A 205 14.42 -5.23 10.48
N HIS A 206 13.13 -5.12 10.75
CA HIS A 206 12.61 -4.20 11.80
C HIS A 206 12.15 -4.91 13.07
N LYS A 207 12.41 -6.23 13.17
CA LYS A 207 12.00 -7.08 14.31
C LYS A 207 10.57 -6.81 14.75
N SER A 208 9.67 -6.61 13.79
CA SER A 208 8.27 -6.29 14.08
C SER A 208 7.35 -6.86 13.01
N TYR A 209 6.05 -6.98 13.30
CA TYR A 209 5.07 -7.37 12.30
C TYR A 209 3.68 -6.82 12.65
N GLY A 210 2.85 -6.65 11.63
CA GLY A 210 1.45 -6.28 11.80
C GLY A 210 0.55 -7.49 11.94
N ARG A 211 -0.54 -7.35 12.71
CA ARG A 211 -1.66 -8.30 12.71
C ARG A 211 -2.92 -7.68 13.29
N PHE A 212 -4.07 -8.31 13.09
CA PHE A 212 -5.25 -8.03 13.89
C PHE A 212 -5.16 -8.74 15.25
N CYS A 213 -5.50 -8.03 16.32
CA CYS A 213 -5.52 -8.55 17.69
C CYS A 213 -6.94 -8.47 18.23
N SER A 214 -7.54 -9.61 18.57
CA SER A 214 -8.91 -9.71 19.07
C SER A 214 -9.08 -9.12 20.47
N ILE A 215 -8.06 -9.20 21.33
CA ILE A 215 -8.05 -8.56 22.65
C ILE A 215 -8.09 -7.04 22.50
N ALA A 216 -7.21 -6.48 21.67
CA ALA A 216 -7.15 -5.04 21.43
C ALA A 216 -8.25 -4.53 20.48
N ARG A 217 -8.92 -5.44 19.76
CA ARG A 217 -9.95 -5.19 18.73
C ARG A 217 -9.49 -4.25 17.62
N LYS A 218 -8.19 -4.27 17.31
CA LYS A 218 -7.57 -3.42 16.30
C LYS A 218 -6.38 -4.10 15.63
N ARG A 219 -5.93 -3.51 14.53
CA ARG A 219 -4.59 -3.81 14.00
C ARG A 219 -3.54 -3.29 14.96
N VAL A 220 -2.57 -4.13 15.26
CA VAL A 220 -1.48 -3.83 16.18
C VAL A 220 -0.15 -4.01 15.45
N LEU A 221 0.80 -3.15 15.80
CA LEU A 221 2.20 -3.36 15.50
C LEU A 221 2.82 -4.15 16.65
N VAL A 222 3.32 -5.35 16.35
CA VAL A 222 3.95 -6.23 17.33
C VAL A 222 5.46 -6.08 17.24
N ASP A 223 6.07 -5.56 18.30
CA ASP A 223 7.52 -5.49 18.48
C ASP A 223 8.06 -6.84 18.99
N CYS A 224 9.09 -7.35 18.32
CA CYS A 224 9.78 -8.61 18.57
C CYS A 224 11.27 -8.42 18.86
N SER A 225 11.74 -7.19 19.06
CA SER A 225 13.15 -6.89 19.38
C SER A 225 13.57 -7.42 20.76
N GLY A 226 12.62 -7.58 21.69
CA GLY A 226 12.86 -8.11 23.02
C GLY A 226 12.62 -9.61 23.16
N LYS A 227 12.90 -10.14 24.37
CA LYS A 227 12.66 -11.56 24.72
C LYS A 227 11.21 -12.01 24.53
N TYR A 228 10.26 -11.10 24.72
CA TYR A 228 8.83 -11.37 24.56
C TYR A 228 8.24 -10.31 23.64
N VAL A 229 7.32 -10.75 22.77
CA VAL A 229 6.61 -9.83 21.89
C VAL A 229 5.68 -8.89 22.66
N ARG A 230 5.54 -7.66 22.18
CA ARG A 230 4.69 -6.61 22.79
C ARG A 230 4.00 -5.80 21.71
N HIS A 231 2.82 -5.27 22.00
CA HIS A 231 2.26 -4.22 21.16
C HIS A 231 3.12 -2.97 21.29
N LEU A 232 3.38 -2.30 20.17
CA LEU A 232 3.98 -0.99 20.12
C LEU A 232 2.89 0.04 19.84
N GLU A 233 2.56 0.84 20.84
CA GLU A 233 1.50 1.86 20.76
C GLU A 233 2.10 3.25 20.94
N TYR A 234 1.52 4.26 20.29
CA TYR A 234 1.98 5.63 20.46
C TYR A 234 1.15 6.35 21.52
N ASP A 235 1.84 7.00 22.46
CA ASP A 235 1.25 7.92 23.41
C ASP A 235 1.20 9.32 22.80
N HIS A 236 0.02 9.73 22.32
CA HIS A 236 -0.20 11.03 21.71
C HIS A 236 -0.08 12.21 22.66
N PHE A 237 -0.18 11.97 23.98
CA PHE A 237 -0.05 13.02 24.98
C PHE A 237 1.43 13.27 25.30
N TRP A 238 2.18 12.20 25.50
CA TRP A 238 3.62 12.28 25.82
C TRP A 238 4.52 12.28 24.59
N ASN A 239 3.96 12.10 23.39
CA ASN A 239 4.70 11.90 22.14
C ASN A 239 5.75 10.78 22.19
N THR A 240 5.44 9.70 22.91
CA THR A 240 6.37 8.58 23.13
C THR A 240 5.77 7.24 22.72
N TRP A 241 6.60 6.31 22.28
CA TRP A 241 6.18 4.93 22.02
C TRP A 241 6.19 4.12 23.32
N LYS A 242 5.09 3.43 23.58
CA LYS A 242 4.87 2.57 24.74
C LYS A 242 4.70 1.12 24.30
N ARG A 243 5.24 0.21 25.09
CA ARG A 243 5.21 -1.23 24.83
C ARG A 243 4.28 -1.92 25.81
N THR A 244 3.22 -2.54 25.29
CA THR A 244 2.18 -3.17 26.11
C THR A 244 2.17 -4.67 25.86
N VAL A 245 2.18 -5.47 26.94
CA VAL A 245 2.11 -6.93 26.82
C VAL A 245 0.69 -7.33 26.41
N CYS A 246 0.58 -8.32 25.52
CA CYS A 246 -0.70 -8.89 25.09
C CYS A 246 -0.60 -10.41 25.03
N GLU A 247 -1.48 -11.09 25.75
CA GLU A 247 -1.47 -12.56 25.88
C GLU A 247 -1.72 -13.23 24.53
N GLU A 248 -2.68 -12.72 23.73
CA GLU A 248 -2.99 -13.25 22.41
C GLU A 248 -1.78 -13.16 21.47
N CYS A 249 -1.10 -12.01 21.43
CA CYS A 249 0.07 -11.84 20.57
C CYS A 249 1.27 -12.65 21.06
N LEU A 250 1.42 -12.83 22.38
CA LEU A 250 2.45 -13.69 22.95
C LEU A 250 2.22 -15.16 22.55
N VAL A 251 1.02 -15.69 22.76
CA VAL A 251 0.66 -17.07 22.40
C VAL A 251 0.83 -17.31 20.91
N ASP A 252 0.29 -16.42 20.09
CA ASP A 252 0.42 -16.48 18.64
C ASP A 252 1.89 -16.43 18.20
N SER A 253 2.75 -15.61 18.80
CA SER A 253 4.18 -15.58 18.44
C SER A 253 4.90 -16.92 18.67
N VAL A 254 4.45 -17.72 19.64
CA VAL A 254 5.04 -19.03 19.96
C VAL A 254 4.42 -20.15 19.13
N LEU A 255 3.11 -20.08 18.88
CA LEU A 255 2.36 -21.12 18.19
C LEU A 255 2.24 -20.90 16.67
N TYR A 256 2.76 -19.77 16.17
CA TYR A 256 2.65 -19.44 14.76
C TYR A 256 3.27 -20.50 13.88
N LYS A 257 2.47 -20.92 12.90
CA LYS A 257 2.90 -21.76 11.81
C LYS A 257 2.35 -21.16 10.53
N TRP A 258 3.24 -20.92 9.58
CA TRP A 258 2.83 -20.51 8.24
C TRP A 258 2.11 -21.66 7.55
N GLU A 259 0.88 -21.38 7.12
CA GLU A 259 0.11 -22.24 6.23
C GLU A 259 -0.03 -21.51 4.89
N GLU A 260 0.57 -22.06 3.85
CA GLU A 260 0.48 -21.47 2.53
C GLU A 260 -0.97 -21.52 2.03
N PRO A 261 -1.51 -20.42 1.49
CA PRO A 261 -2.88 -20.41 0.96
C PRO A 261 -3.11 -21.55 -0.04
N LEU A 262 -4.25 -22.24 0.07
CA LEU A 262 -4.58 -23.41 -0.76
C LEU A 262 -4.49 -23.09 -2.26
N THR A 263 -4.86 -21.87 -2.66
CA THR A 263 -4.76 -21.36 -4.02
C THR A 263 -3.32 -21.33 -4.53
N SER A 264 -2.37 -20.91 -3.71
CA SER A 264 -0.93 -20.94 -4.05
C SER A 264 -0.42 -22.38 -4.17
N GLN A 265 -0.82 -23.26 -3.24
CA GLN A 265 -0.44 -24.68 -3.32
C GLN A 265 -0.96 -25.36 -4.58
N ILE A 266 -2.22 -25.09 -4.95
CA ILE A 266 -2.85 -25.60 -6.17
C ILE A 266 -2.11 -25.06 -7.40
N ALA A 267 -1.86 -23.73 -7.46
CA ALA A 267 -1.11 -23.12 -8.56
C ALA A 267 0.29 -23.72 -8.73
N SER A 268 1.05 -23.91 -7.64
CA SER A 268 2.38 -24.51 -7.70
C SER A 268 2.36 -25.96 -8.17
N ARG A 269 1.39 -26.77 -7.72
CA ARG A 269 1.24 -28.16 -8.21
C ARG A 269 0.89 -28.21 -9.69
N ILE A 270 0.01 -27.32 -10.12
CA ILE A 270 -0.39 -27.22 -11.53
C ILE A 270 0.77 -26.75 -12.40
N GLN A 271 1.58 -25.78 -11.96
CA GLN A 271 2.79 -25.34 -12.69
C GLN A 271 3.85 -26.43 -12.81
N GLN A 272 3.91 -27.36 -11.85
CA GLN A 272 4.79 -28.51 -11.89
C GLN A 272 4.24 -29.67 -12.76
N ALA A 273 2.95 -29.65 -13.08
CA ALA A 273 2.35 -30.63 -13.97
C ALA A 273 2.77 -30.30 -15.42
N ASP A 274 3.29 -31.29 -16.14
CA ASP A 274 3.65 -31.16 -17.57
C ASP A 274 2.40 -31.31 -18.48
N GLU A 275 1.26 -30.82 -17.99
CA GLU A 275 -0.03 -30.89 -18.67
C GLU A 275 -0.14 -29.74 -19.69
N THR A 276 -0.83 -30.02 -20.80
CA THR A 276 -1.20 -29.02 -21.79
C THR A 276 -2.57 -28.45 -21.47
N ILE A 277 -2.78 -27.18 -21.82
CA ILE A 277 -4.05 -26.49 -21.58
C ILE A 277 -4.68 -26.11 -22.92
N ALA A 278 -5.93 -26.54 -23.11
CA ALA A 278 -6.65 -26.29 -24.35
C ALA A 278 -6.85 -24.78 -24.58
N VAL A 279 -6.48 -24.33 -25.76
CA VAL A 279 -6.62 -22.94 -26.22
C VAL A 279 -7.29 -22.94 -27.59
N PHE A 280 -7.97 -21.86 -27.94
CA PHE A 280 -8.68 -21.73 -29.20
C PHE A 280 -8.47 -20.34 -29.80
N ASN A 281 -8.49 -20.26 -31.13
CA ASN A 281 -8.42 -18.99 -31.84
C ASN A 281 -9.75 -18.24 -31.68
N ARG A 282 -9.70 -16.99 -31.23
CA ARG A 282 -10.88 -16.19 -30.90
C ARG A 282 -11.72 -15.83 -32.12
N ASP A 283 -11.08 -15.66 -33.27
CA ASP A 283 -11.73 -15.20 -34.50
C ASP A 283 -12.40 -16.37 -35.23
N THR A 284 -11.77 -17.54 -35.24
CA THR A 284 -12.34 -18.74 -35.89
C THR A 284 -13.17 -19.61 -34.93
N GLY A 285 -12.95 -19.50 -33.63
CA GLY A 285 -13.56 -20.36 -32.61
C GLY A 285 -13.01 -21.79 -32.59
N CYS A 286 -11.94 -22.09 -33.33
CA CYS A 286 -11.35 -23.43 -33.44
C CYS A 286 -10.28 -23.67 -32.38
N ILE A 287 -10.32 -24.85 -31.75
CA ILE A 287 -9.29 -25.32 -30.81
C ILE A 287 -7.98 -25.53 -31.58
N LEU A 288 -6.87 -25.05 -31.01
CA LEU A 288 -5.54 -25.25 -31.58
C LEU A 288 -5.04 -26.66 -31.29
N GLU A 289 -4.48 -27.31 -32.32
CA GLU A 289 -3.85 -28.63 -32.17
C GLU A 289 -2.61 -28.56 -31.25
N GLU A 290 -1.84 -27.49 -31.36
CA GLU A 290 -0.70 -27.20 -30.49
C GLU A 290 -1.15 -26.36 -29.29
N SER A 291 -1.47 -27.05 -28.20
CA SER A 291 -1.79 -26.43 -26.92
C SER A 291 -0.53 -26.18 -26.07
N PRO A 292 -0.37 -25.00 -25.45
CA PRO A 292 0.79 -24.72 -24.62
C PRO A 292 0.79 -25.58 -23.37
N LYS A 293 1.98 -25.80 -22.82
CA LYS A 293 2.12 -26.33 -21.47
C LYS A 293 1.64 -25.29 -20.47
N VAL A 294 1.07 -25.78 -19.38
CA VAL A 294 0.50 -24.94 -18.32
C VAL A 294 1.50 -23.91 -17.76
N LYS A 295 2.77 -24.31 -17.57
CA LYS A 295 3.84 -23.42 -17.09
C LYS A 295 4.20 -22.29 -18.07
N ASP A 296 3.98 -22.51 -19.37
CA ASP A 296 4.32 -21.60 -20.47
C ASP A 296 3.09 -20.80 -20.94
N LEU A 297 1.91 -21.04 -20.34
CA LEU A 297 0.63 -20.47 -20.76
C LEU A 297 0.65 -18.94 -20.81
N LYS A 298 1.26 -18.29 -19.82
CA LYS A 298 1.29 -16.82 -19.73
C LYS A 298 2.04 -16.22 -20.93
N GLU A 299 3.26 -16.69 -21.17
CA GLU A 299 4.10 -16.26 -22.28
C GLU A 299 3.43 -16.58 -23.63
N PHE A 300 2.82 -17.76 -23.75
CA PHE A 300 2.09 -18.14 -24.95
C PHE A 300 0.94 -17.18 -25.28
N LEU A 301 0.14 -16.75 -24.30
CA LEU A 301 -0.97 -15.81 -24.53
C LEU A 301 -0.48 -14.38 -24.84
N GLU A 302 0.69 -14.00 -24.35
CA GLU A 302 1.33 -12.72 -24.68
C GLU A 302 1.84 -12.71 -26.13
N VAL A 303 2.38 -13.83 -26.61
CA VAL A 303 2.86 -13.97 -28.01
C VAL A 303 1.70 -14.15 -29.00
N ASN A 304 0.58 -14.74 -28.59
CA ASN A 304 -0.56 -15.05 -29.45
C ASN A 304 -1.81 -14.26 -29.02
N PRO A 305 -1.96 -12.97 -29.37
CA PRO A 305 -3.01 -12.10 -28.85
C PRO A 305 -4.44 -12.45 -29.31
N ASP A 306 -4.57 -13.23 -30.37
CA ASP A 306 -5.81 -13.73 -30.98
C ASP A 306 -6.29 -15.05 -30.36
N VAL A 307 -5.56 -15.60 -29.39
CA VAL A 307 -5.88 -16.89 -28.75
C VAL A 307 -6.46 -16.70 -27.36
N ASN A 308 -7.49 -17.47 -27.03
CA ASN A 308 -8.08 -17.55 -25.70
C ASN A 308 -7.95 -18.95 -25.10
N VAL A 309 -7.99 -19.03 -23.78
CA VAL A 309 -8.10 -20.31 -23.06
C VAL A 309 -9.51 -20.87 -23.22
N ALA A 310 -9.63 -22.15 -23.55
CA ALA A 310 -10.91 -22.82 -23.71
C ALA A 310 -11.75 -22.79 -22.40
N PRO A 311 -13.10 -22.71 -22.47
CA PRO A 311 -13.96 -22.65 -21.29
C PRO A 311 -13.75 -23.80 -20.29
N GLU A 312 -13.43 -25.00 -20.78
CA GLU A 312 -13.18 -26.19 -19.96
C GLU A 312 -11.94 -26.02 -19.07
N ALA A 313 -10.98 -25.21 -19.51
CA ALA A 313 -9.75 -24.91 -18.81
C ALA A 313 -9.78 -23.54 -18.10
N ALA A 314 -10.92 -22.85 -18.10
CA ALA A 314 -11.03 -21.48 -17.63
C ALA A 314 -10.70 -21.33 -16.13
N LEU A 315 -11.16 -22.26 -15.30
CA LEU A 315 -10.87 -22.24 -13.86
C LEU A 315 -9.37 -22.39 -13.60
N LEU A 316 -8.72 -23.30 -14.32
CA LEU A 316 -7.29 -23.58 -14.21
C LEU A 316 -6.47 -22.35 -14.61
N ALA A 317 -6.77 -21.76 -15.76
CA ALA A 317 -6.14 -20.54 -16.22
C ALA A 317 -6.39 -19.36 -15.28
N LYS A 318 -7.60 -19.23 -14.71
CA LYS A 318 -7.88 -18.16 -13.74
C LYS A 318 -7.04 -18.30 -12.47
N ILE A 319 -6.82 -19.53 -11.98
CA ILE A 319 -5.93 -19.78 -10.83
C ILE A 319 -4.49 -19.35 -11.16
N LEU A 320 -3.99 -19.75 -12.32
CA LEU A 320 -2.58 -19.55 -12.74
C LEU A 320 -2.25 -18.13 -13.18
N LEU A 321 -3.09 -17.54 -14.01
CA LEU A 321 -2.83 -16.27 -14.69
C LEU A 321 -3.32 -15.06 -13.89
N GLY A 322 -4.16 -15.27 -12.88
CA GLY A 322 -4.77 -14.18 -12.14
C GLY A 322 -5.99 -13.59 -12.86
N ASP A 323 -6.52 -12.49 -12.33
CA ASP A 323 -7.67 -11.82 -12.92
C ASP A 323 -7.28 -10.90 -14.12
N GLY A 324 -5.99 -10.63 -14.31
CA GLY A 324 -5.48 -9.83 -15.43
C GLY A 324 -5.75 -10.42 -16.83
N TYR A 325 -6.11 -11.70 -16.92
CA TYR A 325 -6.41 -12.41 -18.16
C TYR A 325 -7.90 -12.75 -18.32
N GLU A 326 -8.81 -12.13 -17.55
CA GLU A 326 -10.23 -12.48 -17.59
C GLU A 326 -10.85 -12.32 -19.00
N GLY A 327 -10.40 -11.34 -19.79
CA GLY A 327 -10.82 -11.19 -21.20
C GLY A 327 -10.23 -12.22 -22.18
N ARG A 328 -9.26 -13.03 -21.73
CA ARG A 328 -8.56 -14.06 -22.49
C ARG A 328 -8.92 -15.48 -22.05
N ILE A 329 -9.82 -15.60 -21.07
CA ILE A 329 -10.22 -16.88 -20.47
C ILE A 329 -11.69 -17.13 -20.79
N GLY A 330 -11.96 -18.22 -21.53
CA GLY A 330 -13.29 -18.59 -22.01
C GLY A 330 -13.70 -17.93 -23.33
N GLY A 331 -14.97 -18.12 -23.71
CA GLY A 331 -15.56 -17.63 -24.96
C GLY A 331 -16.48 -18.67 -25.59
N LYS A 332 -16.99 -18.38 -26.80
CA LYS A 332 -17.78 -19.34 -27.58
C LYS A 332 -16.85 -20.11 -28.50
N ILE A 333 -16.78 -21.43 -28.31
CA ILE A 333 -16.15 -22.35 -29.26
C ILE A 333 -17.16 -22.63 -30.37
N SER A 334 -16.72 -22.67 -31.63
CA SER A 334 -17.58 -23.09 -32.74
C SER A 334 -17.68 -24.60 -32.74
N GLU A 335 -18.88 -25.16 -32.54
CA GLU A 335 -19.13 -26.61 -32.61
C GLU A 335 -19.14 -27.15 -34.05
N HIS A 336 -19.02 -26.28 -35.05
CA HIS A 336 -18.91 -26.67 -36.45
C HIS A 336 -17.45 -26.57 -36.90
N PRO A 337 -16.76 -27.71 -37.14
CA PRO A 337 -15.53 -27.71 -37.91
C PRO A 337 -15.84 -27.05 -39.25
N LEU A 338 -15.09 -26.01 -39.62
CA LEU A 338 -15.12 -25.51 -40.98
C LEU A 338 -14.78 -26.70 -41.89
N GLU A 339 -15.77 -27.21 -42.63
CA GLU A 339 -15.53 -28.17 -43.70
C GLU A 339 -14.55 -27.50 -44.66
N ILE A 340 -13.29 -27.90 -44.58
CA ILE A 340 -12.25 -27.49 -45.50
C ILE A 340 -12.70 -28.05 -46.84
N ASN A 341 -13.16 -27.16 -47.72
CA ASN A 341 -13.47 -27.47 -49.10
C ASN A 341 -12.15 -27.86 -49.78
N GLU A 342 -11.85 -29.16 -49.82
CA GLU A 342 -10.75 -29.72 -50.60
C GLU A 342 -11.05 -29.48 -52.08
N HIS A 343 -10.46 -28.42 -52.63
CA HIS A 343 -10.40 -28.23 -54.07
C HIS A 343 -9.29 -29.14 -54.65
N PRO A 344 -9.54 -29.91 -55.73
CA PRO A 344 -8.55 -30.82 -56.30
C PRO A 344 -7.40 -30.05 -56.97
N LEU A 345 -6.16 -30.42 -56.64
CA LEU A 345 -4.95 -30.01 -57.32
C LEU A 345 -4.86 -30.70 -58.69
N GLU A 346 -4.86 -29.91 -59.77
CA GLU A 346 -4.42 -30.37 -61.10
C GLU A 346 -2.89 -30.45 -61.16
N GLU A 347 -2.42 -31.56 -61.69
CA GLU A 347 -1.04 -31.87 -62.01
C GLU A 347 -0.43 -30.88 -63.01
N MET A 348 0.76 -30.36 -62.72
CA MET A 348 1.74 -30.04 -63.77
C MET A 348 3.14 -30.48 -63.35
N SER A 349 3.59 -31.51 -64.06
CA SER A 349 4.97 -31.99 -64.15
C SER A 349 5.85 -30.99 -64.92
N SER A 350 7.07 -30.73 -64.45
CA SER A 350 8.31 -31.13 -65.17
C SER A 350 9.60 -30.48 -64.63
N HIS A 351 10.60 -31.36 -64.50
CA HIS A 351 12.04 -31.19 -64.75
C HIS A 351 12.95 -30.31 -63.85
N GLY A 352 14.02 -30.96 -63.37
CA GLY A 352 15.38 -30.50 -63.68
C GLY A 352 16.34 -30.28 -62.51
N ASP A 353 17.23 -31.26 -62.33
CA ASP A 353 18.65 -31.13 -61.94
C ASP A 353 19.08 -30.70 -60.51
N SER A 354 19.70 -31.67 -59.85
CA SER A 354 20.79 -31.56 -58.84
C SER A 354 22.08 -31.00 -59.50
N PRO A 355 23.10 -30.44 -58.78
CA PRO A 355 23.68 -31.08 -57.59
C PRO A 355 24.40 -30.23 -56.51
N THR A 356 24.69 -30.91 -55.38
CA THR A 356 25.84 -30.78 -54.45
C THR A 356 26.06 -29.48 -53.67
N SER A 357 26.06 -29.58 -52.33
CA SER A 357 27.31 -29.72 -51.55
C SER A 357 27.09 -29.72 -50.03
N SER A 358 27.98 -30.48 -49.40
CA SER A 358 28.35 -30.62 -47.98
C SER A 358 28.19 -29.40 -47.06
N SER A 359 27.79 -29.61 -45.81
CA SER A 359 28.72 -29.70 -44.65
C SER A 359 27.98 -29.71 -43.31
N SER A 360 28.31 -30.69 -42.47
CA SER A 360 27.97 -30.72 -41.05
C SER A 360 28.99 -29.87 -40.26
N PRO A 361 28.62 -29.38 -39.06
CA PRO A 361 29.48 -29.75 -37.94
C PRO A 361 28.72 -30.15 -36.68
N SER A 362 29.32 -31.15 -36.03
CA SER A 362 29.14 -31.62 -34.66
C SER A 362 29.35 -30.50 -33.64
N CYS A 363 28.42 -30.36 -32.68
CA CYS A 363 28.63 -29.56 -31.47
C CYS A 363 28.86 -30.52 -30.29
N SER A 364 30.10 -30.55 -29.81
CA SER A 364 30.54 -31.29 -28.63
C SER A 364 30.31 -30.49 -27.36
N THR A 365 29.67 -31.12 -26.39
CA THR A 365 29.61 -30.76 -24.97
C THR A 365 31.01 -30.62 -24.35
N SER A 366 31.22 -29.60 -23.53
CA SER A 366 32.03 -29.76 -22.30
C SER A 366 31.80 -28.61 -21.31
N ASP A 367 31.45 -29.06 -20.12
CA ASP A 367 31.29 -28.39 -18.85
C ASP A 367 32.36 -27.37 -18.51
N LYS A 368 31.94 -26.22 -17.95
CA LYS A 368 32.77 -25.40 -17.08
C LYS A 368 32.06 -25.11 -15.78
N ASN A 369 32.43 -25.95 -14.83
CA ASN A 369 32.41 -25.81 -13.38
C ASN A 369 32.78 -24.36 -12.95
N TRP A 370 31.85 -23.67 -12.28
CA TRP A 370 32.11 -22.43 -11.55
C TRP A 370 31.77 -22.66 -10.08
N SER A 371 32.79 -23.04 -9.31
CA SER A 371 32.78 -23.03 -7.86
C SER A 371 33.45 -21.74 -7.39
N HIS A 372 32.68 -20.86 -6.74
CA HIS A 372 33.22 -19.77 -5.94
C HIS A 372 33.12 -20.11 -4.44
N PRO A 373 34.14 -19.79 -3.62
CA PRO A 373 34.15 -20.11 -2.19
C PRO A 373 33.28 -19.15 -1.40
N LEU A 374 32.64 -19.67 -0.35
CA LEU A 374 32.12 -18.89 0.77
C LEU A 374 33.28 -18.24 1.51
N GLU A 375 33.29 -16.91 1.58
CA GLU A 375 34.03 -16.18 2.60
C GLU A 375 33.05 -15.74 3.70
N GLU A 376 33.43 -16.10 4.92
CA GLU A 376 32.77 -15.76 6.17
C GLU A 376 32.90 -14.25 6.42
N ALA A 377 31.78 -13.54 6.50
CA ALA A 377 31.74 -12.17 6.98
C ALA A 377 31.31 -12.16 8.46
N SER A 378 32.25 -11.72 9.28
CA SER A 378 32.15 -11.40 10.69
C SER A 378 31.02 -10.43 11.02
N THR A 379 30.29 -10.74 12.08
CA THR A 379 29.29 -9.89 12.74
C THR A 379 29.98 -8.72 13.43
N SER A 380 29.70 -7.49 12.99
CA SER A 380 29.88 -6.28 13.79
C SER A 380 28.50 -5.66 14.04
N ASP A 381 28.22 -5.41 15.31
CA ASP A 381 27.02 -4.78 15.84
C ASP A 381 26.88 -3.33 15.33
N ASP A 382 25.82 -3.05 14.58
CA ASP A 382 25.40 -1.69 14.17
C ASP A 382 23.96 -1.42 14.68
N ASP A 383 23.86 -1.06 15.96
CA ASP A 383 22.64 -0.60 16.65
C ASP A 383 22.43 0.93 16.50
N ASP A 384 22.42 1.47 15.27
CA ASP A 384 22.36 2.93 15.06
C ASP A 384 21.14 3.47 14.28
N TYR A 385 20.12 2.65 14.01
CA TYR A 385 18.98 3.06 13.15
C TYR A 385 17.75 3.67 13.85
N LEU A 386 17.86 4.08 15.13
CA LEU A 386 16.80 4.82 15.84
C LEU A 386 17.21 6.24 16.27
N LYS A 387 18.34 6.75 15.77
CA LYS A 387 18.78 8.12 16.02
C LYS A 387 18.13 9.06 15.00
N CYS A 388 16.81 9.27 15.11
CA CYS A 388 16.25 10.54 14.65
C CYS A 388 16.86 11.62 15.54
N SER A 389 17.73 12.45 14.97
CA SER A 389 18.15 13.71 15.55
C SER A 389 16.89 14.47 15.98
N MET A 390 16.70 14.61 17.29
CA MET A 390 15.86 15.67 17.82
C MET A 390 16.67 16.94 17.64
N ASP A 391 16.52 17.58 16.49
CA ASP A 391 16.84 18.98 16.37
C ASP A 391 15.82 19.70 17.28
N THR A 392 16.31 20.20 18.41
CA THR A 392 15.62 21.20 19.20
C THR A 392 15.47 22.42 18.32
N GLU A 393 14.29 22.59 17.70
CA GLU A 393 13.93 23.86 17.08
C GLU A 393 14.01 24.94 18.16
N GLU A 394 14.86 25.92 17.90
CA GLU A 394 14.99 27.16 18.66
C GLU A 394 13.62 27.83 18.77
N ASP A 395 13.38 28.40 19.94
CA ASP A 395 12.15 29.07 20.33
C ASP A 395 11.73 30.15 19.30
N ASP A 396 10.64 29.88 18.56
CA ASP A 396 9.90 30.93 17.85
C ASP A 396 9.29 31.84 18.94
N GLU A 397 9.91 33.01 19.14
CA GLU A 397 9.43 34.08 20.02
C GLU A 397 7.95 34.38 19.72
N PHE A 398 7.12 34.14 20.73
CA PHE A 398 5.71 34.47 20.74
C PHE A 398 5.60 35.99 20.99
N GLU A 399 5.55 36.79 19.93
CA GLU A 399 5.23 38.22 20.05
C GLU A 399 3.78 38.37 20.54
N ASP A 400 3.66 38.72 21.82
CA ASP A 400 2.42 39.04 22.51
C ASP A 400 1.94 40.43 22.07
N ALA A 401 0.95 40.46 21.17
CA ALA A 401 0.26 41.68 20.79
C ALA A 401 -0.75 42.05 21.89
N THR A 402 -0.30 42.78 22.90
CA THR A 402 -1.18 43.49 23.82
C THR A 402 -1.75 44.72 23.10
N GLU A 403 -2.93 44.58 22.49
CA GLU A 403 -3.74 45.74 22.09
C GLU A 403 -4.37 46.39 23.32
N ASP A 404 -3.98 47.64 23.57
CA ASP A 404 -4.55 48.54 24.56
C ASP A 404 -6.04 48.77 24.29
N PHE A 405 -6.89 48.22 25.14
CA PHE A 405 -8.32 48.53 25.15
C PHE A 405 -8.58 49.67 26.14
N GLU A 406 -8.64 50.91 25.64
CA GLU A 406 -9.13 52.05 26.41
C GLU A 406 -10.64 51.92 26.66
N PRO A 407 -11.13 51.97 27.92
CA PRO A 407 -12.55 52.03 28.19
C PRO A 407 -13.06 53.46 28.00
N SER A 408 -13.85 53.67 26.94
CA SER A 408 -14.63 54.89 26.78
C SER A 408 -15.79 54.93 27.78
N SER A 409 -15.92 56.07 28.43
CA SER A 409 -17.00 56.43 29.34
C SER A 409 -18.13 57.12 28.57
N SER A 410 -19.36 56.65 28.75
CA SER A 410 -20.59 57.40 28.55
C SER A 410 -21.67 56.73 29.41
N GLU A 411 -22.05 57.36 30.53
CA GLU A 411 -23.20 58.26 30.67
C GLU A 411 -24.57 57.57 30.49
N ASP A 412 -25.20 57.37 31.65
CA ASP A 412 -26.60 57.63 31.98
C ASP A 412 -27.72 57.23 31.00
N SER A 413 -28.58 56.32 31.46
CA SER A 413 -30.02 56.57 31.40
C SER A 413 -30.77 55.85 32.52
N ASP A 414 -31.46 56.67 33.31
CA ASP A 414 -32.47 56.31 34.27
C ASP A 414 -33.56 55.41 33.67
N ILE A 415 -33.87 54.31 34.35
CA ILE A 415 -35.16 53.62 34.20
C ILE A 415 -35.86 53.61 35.55
N VAL A 416 -36.87 54.47 35.62
CA VAL A 416 -37.95 54.49 36.60
C VAL A 416 -38.86 53.29 36.34
N ILE A 417 -39.05 52.43 37.34
CA ILE A 417 -40.17 51.47 37.36
C ILE A 417 -41.16 51.95 38.41
N VAL A 418 -42.35 52.32 37.93
CA VAL A 418 -43.56 52.54 38.73
C VAL A 418 -44.50 51.35 38.48
N ASN A 419 -45.02 50.83 39.59
CA ASN A 419 -45.99 49.75 39.83
C ASN A 419 -45.47 48.31 39.83
#